data_AF-A0A1V1P658-F1
#
_entry.id   AF-A0A1V1P658-F1
#
_cell.length_a   1.000
_cell.length_b   1.000
_cell.length_c   1.000
_cell.angle_alpha   90.00
_cell.angle_beta   90.00
_cell.angle_gamma   90.00
#
_symmetry.space_group_name_H-M   'P 1'
#
loop_
_entity.id
_entity.type
_entity.pdbx_description
1 polymer ?
#
loop_
_entity_poly.entity_id
_entity_poly.type
_entity_poly.pdbx_seq_one_letter_code
_entity_poly.pdbx_strand_id
1 'polypeptide(L)'
;MSPYGVNDLVGNAEEWTDTKSSSSDNYYEIVGGSWNRQCEIFGLNFSRFISAEPSHKSKFLGFRCVSDNSHENMVKIPGGIFNSGGEKGFTLDILRKFSLLDKTIVQLISSQPEIVILNAYYIDKKEVSNSEYMEFLQIVKNKTKEIQQHFHPQAPSDKDYTPQYLYNQKYNKPDQPVIGVDWYDAYAYCSWKGKRLPTREEWENAAKGTHNNFYPWGNKYNEKYFQSDEKGAPDLRGLNNNDQSSYGVFDMASNVSEWTYDHSMNETQAIYGSSYKKGKLHEVYSVTFMHVIESKDYYSDETGFRCALTINEKN
;
A
#
# COMPACT_ATOMS: atom_id res chain seq x y z
N MET A 1 16.99 1.43 -26.72
CA MET A 1 16.38 1.26 -25.39
C MET A 1 17.47 0.96 -24.39
N SER A 2 17.50 1.66 -23.25
CA SER A 2 18.38 1.31 -22.14
C SER A 2 17.86 0.06 -21.42
N PRO A 3 18.70 -0.61 -20.61
CA PRO A 3 18.25 -1.70 -19.75
C PRO A 3 17.10 -1.33 -18.79
N TYR A 4 16.83 -0.04 -18.58
CA TYR A 4 15.80 0.49 -17.67
C TYR A 4 14.53 0.93 -18.40
N GLY A 5 14.31 0.49 -19.64
CA GLY A 5 13.13 0.85 -20.43
C GLY A 5 13.12 2.30 -20.93
N VAL A 6 14.19 3.06 -20.69
CA VAL A 6 14.32 4.44 -21.18
C VAL A 6 14.79 4.40 -22.63
N ASN A 7 14.00 4.99 -23.51
CA ASN A 7 14.26 4.97 -24.95
C ASN A 7 14.98 6.23 -25.43
N ASP A 8 15.68 6.10 -26.56
CA ASP A 8 16.10 7.22 -27.40
C ASP A 8 17.15 8.19 -26.81
N LEU A 9 18.07 7.68 -25.99
CA LEU A 9 19.10 8.48 -25.31
C LEU A 9 20.29 8.92 -26.19
N VAL A 10 20.40 8.46 -27.43
CA VAL A 10 21.59 8.69 -28.29
C VAL A 10 21.24 9.12 -29.72
N GLY A 11 19.96 9.22 -30.09
CA GLY A 11 19.55 9.34 -31.49
C GLY A 11 18.71 10.55 -31.88
N ASN A 12 18.11 11.25 -30.92
CA ASN A 12 17.05 12.21 -31.22
C ASN A 12 17.40 13.62 -30.72
N ALA A 13 17.50 13.82 -29.42
CA ALA A 13 17.96 15.08 -28.85
C ALA A 13 19.03 14.82 -27.78
N GLU A 14 19.99 15.72 -27.72
CA GLU A 14 20.82 15.87 -26.53
C GLU A 14 19.93 16.43 -25.41
N GLU A 15 20.23 16.11 -24.16
CA GLU A 15 19.37 16.43 -23.02
C GLU A 15 20.12 17.27 -21.99
N TRP A 16 19.46 18.35 -21.53
CA TRP A 16 19.90 19.10 -20.36
C TRP A 16 19.91 18.20 -19.13
N THR A 17 20.90 18.43 -18.28
CA THR A 17 20.97 17.85 -16.93
C THR A 17 21.09 18.96 -15.90
N ASP A 18 20.76 18.65 -14.65
CA ASP A 18 21.04 19.54 -13.50
C ASP A 18 22.49 19.38 -12.98
N THR A 19 23.36 18.71 -13.75
CA THR A 19 24.77 18.54 -13.41
C THR A 19 25.57 19.75 -13.88
N LYS A 20 26.36 20.34 -12.98
CA LYS A 20 27.27 21.43 -13.32
C LYS A 20 28.53 20.93 -14.03
N SER A 21 28.99 21.69 -15.00
CA SER A 21 30.18 21.40 -15.79
C SER A 21 31.47 21.47 -14.96
N SER A 22 32.39 20.53 -15.18
CA SER A 22 33.72 20.57 -14.54
C SER A 22 34.61 21.74 -14.96
N SER A 23 34.31 22.37 -16.11
CA SER A 23 35.05 23.52 -16.64
C SER A 23 34.58 24.87 -16.10
N SER A 24 33.36 24.98 -15.56
CA SER A 24 32.79 26.24 -15.05
C SER A 24 31.52 26.01 -14.23
N ASP A 25 31.41 26.68 -13.07
CA ASP A 25 30.24 26.62 -12.19
C ASP A 25 28.95 27.21 -12.78
N ASN A 26 29.07 27.97 -13.89
CA ASN A 26 27.94 28.62 -14.57
C ASN A 26 27.42 27.80 -15.76
N TYR A 27 27.98 26.62 -16.00
CA TYR A 27 27.65 25.77 -17.13
C TYR A 27 27.05 24.48 -16.61
N TYR A 28 26.10 23.92 -17.36
CA TYR A 28 25.50 22.63 -17.07
C TYR A 28 25.83 21.65 -18.18
N GLU A 29 26.01 20.40 -17.81
CA GLU A 29 26.33 19.33 -18.74
C GLU A 29 25.12 18.98 -19.61
N ILE A 30 25.40 18.74 -20.88
CA ILE A 30 24.45 18.28 -21.87
C ILE A 30 24.86 16.86 -22.27
N VAL A 31 23.94 15.91 -22.17
CA VAL A 31 24.25 14.49 -22.35
C VAL A 31 23.43 13.86 -23.47
N GLY A 32 23.86 12.67 -23.94
CA GLY A 32 23.15 11.95 -24.99
C GLY A 32 23.58 12.37 -26.39
N GLY A 33 22.73 12.10 -27.38
CA GLY A 33 23.03 12.33 -28.79
C GLY A 33 21.83 12.87 -29.56
N SER A 34 22.09 13.64 -30.61
CA SER A 34 21.07 14.27 -31.43
C SER A 34 21.08 13.75 -32.87
N TRP A 35 19.95 13.88 -33.55
CA TRP A 35 19.74 13.41 -34.94
C TRP A 35 20.72 14.00 -35.98
N ASN A 36 21.45 15.07 -35.61
CA ASN A 36 22.41 15.76 -36.49
C ASN A 36 23.88 15.48 -36.12
N ARG A 37 24.16 14.62 -35.12
CA ARG A 37 25.52 14.17 -34.79
C ARG A 37 25.71 12.71 -35.15
N GLN A 38 26.90 12.36 -35.65
CA GLN A 38 27.27 10.97 -35.91
C GLN A 38 27.34 10.20 -34.58
N CYS A 39 26.32 9.39 -34.29
CA CYS A 39 26.17 8.64 -33.03
C CYS A 39 27.32 7.66 -32.78
N GLU A 40 28.00 7.20 -33.84
CA GLU A 40 29.20 6.33 -33.77
C GLU A 40 30.39 7.02 -33.09
N ILE A 41 30.43 8.36 -33.11
CA ILE A 41 31.49 9.18 -32.50
C ILE A 41 30.98 9.87 -31.23
N PHE A 42 29.72 10.36 -31.26
CA PHE A 42 29.09 11.14 -30.19
C PHE A 42 28.12 10.35 -29.31
N GLY A 43 28.33 9.04 -29.18
CA GLY A 43 27.59 8.21 -28.21
C GLY A 43 27.75 8.72 -26.77
N LEU A 44 27.13 8.02 -25.80
CA LEU A 44 27.06 8.43 -24.38
C LEU A 44 28.40 8.82 -23.72
N ASN A 45 29.53 8.39 -24.28
CA ASN A 45 30.87 8.67 -23.75
C ASN A 45 31.43 10.04 -24.18
N PHE A 46 31.01 10.59 -25.31
CA PHE A 46 31.57 11.84 -25.85
C PHE A 46 30.76 13.07 -25.45
N SER A 47 29.47 12.90 -25.15
CA SER A 47 28.58 13.99 -24.73
C SER A 47 29.02 14.65 -23.41
N ARG A 48 29.78 13.94 -22.57
CA ARG A 48 30.30 14.45 -21.28
C ARG A 48 31.25 15.63 -21.40
N PHE A 49 31.72 15.97 -22.59
CA PHE A 49 32.55 17.17 -22.84
C PHE A 49 31.74 18.36 -23.36
N ILE A 50 30.41 18.23 -23.42
CA ILE A 50 29.51 19.27 -23.88
C ILE A 50 28.83 19.89 -22.66
N SER A 51 29.08 21.17 -22.47
CA SER A 51 28.37 21.96 -21.50
C SER A 51 28.07 23.34 -22.06
N ALA A 52 27.03 23.96 -21.54
CA ALA A 52 26.63 25.29 -21.94
C ALA A 52 26.03 26.04 -20.75
N GLU A 53 26.01 27.37 -20.84
CA GLU A 53 25.27 28.19 -19.87
C GLU A 53 23.78 27.86 -19.90
N PRO A 54 23.06 27.99 -18.77
CA PRO A 54 21.61 27.76 -18.71
C PRO A 54 20.78 28.52 -19.75
N SER A 55 21.32 29.63 -20.28
CA SER A 55 20.67 30.45 -21.29
C SER A 55 20.76 29.87 -22.71
N HIS A 56 21.63 28.88 -22.92
CA HIS A 56 21.90 28.30 -24.23
C HIS A 56 20.70 27.53 -24.78
N LYS A 57 20.45 27.69 -26.08
CA LYS A 57 19.35 27.03 -26.78
C LYS A 57 19.83 26.51 -28.13
N SER A 58 19.39 25.31 -28.46
CA SER A 58 19.73 24.66 -29.72
C SER A 58 18.53 23.83 -30.21
N LYS A 59 18.38 23.72 -31.53
CA LYS A 59 17.35 22.88 -32.17
C LYS A 59 17.59 21.37 -31.98
N PHE A 60 18.68 20.99 -31.32
CA PHE A 60 19.08 19.62 -31.04
C PHE A 60 19.04 19.27 -29.54
N LEU A 61 18.63 20.23 -28.70
CA LEU A 61 18.69 20.15 -27.25
C LEU A 61 17.28 20.09 -26.66
N GLY A 62 17.03 19.08 -25.85
CA GLY A 62 15.81 18.82 -25.12
C GLY A 62 16.09 18.58 -23.63
N PHE A 63 15.14 17.96 -22.93
CA PHE A 63 15.25 17.58 -21.52
C PHE A 63 14.24 16.47 -21.21
N ARG A 64 14.44 15.79 -20.07
CA ARG A 64 13.48 14.85 -19.50
C ARG A 64 13.16 15.22 -18.08
N CYS A 65 11.90 15.02 -17.70
CA CYS A 65 11.46 15.22 -16.32
C CYS A 65 11.69 13.92 -15.52
N VAL A 66 12.18 14.09 -14.29
CA VAL A 66 12.17 13.06 -13.24
C VAL A 66 11.15 13.48 -12.18
N SER A 67 10.35 12.54 -11.66
CA SER A 67 9.39 12.80 -10.58
C SER A 67 9.77 12.01 -9.33
N ASP A 68 9.70 12.68 -8.18
CA ASP A 68 10.07 12.12 -6.87
C ASP A 68 8.97 11.27 -6.21
N ASN A 69 7.74 11.20 -6.77
CA ASN A 69 6.60 10.47 -6.17
C ASN A 69 5.86 9.60 -7.19
N SER A 70 6.53 8.55 -7.65
CA SER A 70 5.86 7.41 -8.28
C SER A 70 5.10 6.63 -7.20
N HIS A 71 3.82 6.94 -6.95
CA HIS A 71 2.92 6.10 -6.15
C HIS A 71 2.51 4.82 -6.92
N GLU A 72 3.44 4.20 -7.65
CA GLU A 72 3.18 3.08 -8.57
C GLU A 72 2.51 1.89 -7.88
N ASN A 73 2.74 1.72 -6.59
CA ASN A 73 2.18 0.65 -5.76
C ASN A 73 0.92 1.07 -4.98
N MET A 74 0.42 2.28 -5.16
CA MET A 74 -0.83 2.76 -4.54
C MET A 74 -1.92 3.01 -5.58
N VAL A 75 -3.16 3.01 -5.11
CA VAL A 75 -4.34 3.40 -5.87
C VAL A 75 -4.87 4.71 -5.30
N LYS A 76 -5.20 5.67 -6.17
CA LYS A 76 -5.95 6.86 -5.78
C LYS A 76 -7.43 6.52 -5.67
N ILE A 77 -8.01 6.68 -4.48
CA ILE A 77 -9.45 6.57 -4.25
C ILE A 77 -10.05 7.98 -4.30
N PRO A 78 -11.10 8.22 -5.11
CA PRO A 78 -11.75 9.52 -5.14
C PRO A 78 -12.47 9.77 -3.81
N GLY A 79 -12.41 11.03 -3.35
CA GLY A 79 -13.22 11.49 -2.23
C GLY A 79 -14.70 11.58 -2.62
N GLY A 80 -15.57 11.62 -1.62
CA GLY A 80 -17.01 11.73 -1.82
C GLY A 80 -17.82 11.17 -0.67
N ILE A 81 -19.12 11.02 -0.93
CA ILE A 81 -20.07 10.42 0.00
C ILE A 81 -20.01 8.90 -0.16
N PHE A 82 -19.81 8.21 0.96
CA PHE A 82 -19.68 6.77 1.04
C PHE A 82 -20.67 6.20 2.07
N ASN A 83 -21.28 5.05 1.74
CA ASN A 83 -22.16 4.32 2.66
C ASN A 83 -21.35 3.24 3.37
N SER A 84 -20.88 3.56 4.58
CA SER A 84 -20.18 2.64 5.48
C SER A 84 -21.16 1.64 6.08
N GLY A 85 -20.70 0.42 6.38
CA GLY A 85 -21.49 -0.67 6.97
C GLY A 85 -22.26 -1.54 5.96
N GLY A 86 -22.78 -2.67 6.45
CA GLY A 86 -23.49 -3.65 5.62
C GLY A 86 -24.97 -3.33 5.38
N GLU A 87 -25.52 -3.81 4.26
CA GLU A 87 -26.97 -3.78 4.03
C GLU A 87 -27.68 -4.77 4.97
N LYS A 88 -28.62 -4.28 5.79
CA LYS A 88 -29.32 -5.06 6.82
C LYS A 88 -29.95 -6.37 6.30
N GLY A 89 -30.50 -6.37 5.09
CA GLY A 89 -31.13 -7.55 4.50
C GLY A 89 -30.14 -8.70 4.25
N PHE A 90 -28.98 -8.37 3.68
CA PHE A 90 -27.95 -9.35 3.36
C PHE A 90 -27.31 -9.94 4.62
N THR A 91 -27.09 -9.10 5.64
CA THR A 91 -26.60 -9.55 6.95
C THR A 91 -27.51 -10.61 7.55
N LEU A 92 -28.84 -10.42 7.50
CA LEU A 92 -29.80 -11.39 8.06
C LEU A 92 -29.82 -12.72 7.29
N ASP A 93 -29.65 -12.69 5.98
CA ASP A 93 -29.61 -13.91 5.15
C ASP A 93 -28.36 -14.76 5.46
N ILE A 94 -27.21 -14.12 5.69
CA ILE A 94 -25.99 -14.79 6.13
C ILE A 94 -26.18 -15.43 7.51
N LEU A 95 -26.73 -14.68 8.47
CA LEU A 95 -26.97 -15.19 9.82
C LEU A 95 -27.83 -16.46 9.80
N ARG A 96 -28.88 -16.48 8.97
CA ARG A 96 -29.73 -17.66 8.77
C ARG A 96 -28.97 -18.81 8.13
N LYS A 97 -28.21 -18.53 7.06
CA LYS A 97 -27.49 -19.56 6.29
C LYS A 97 -26.49 -20.32 7.15
N PHE A 98 -25.78 -19.62 8.04
CA PHE A 98 -24.70 -20.22 8.84
C PHE A 98 -25.14 -20.63 10.25
N SER A 99 -26.40 -20.41 10.62
CA SER A 99 -26.90 -20.67 11.99
C SER A 99 -25.98 -20.11 13.07
N LEU A 100 -25.37 -18.96 12.80
CA LEU A 100 -24.57 -18.25 13.78
C LEU A 100 -25.52 -17.85 14.90
N LEU A 101 -25.12 -18.02 16.16
CA LEU A 101 -25.87 -17.66 17.39
C LEU A 101 -24.98 -16.98 18.46
N ASP A 102 -23.76 -16.57 18.10
CA ASP A 102 -22.71 -16.10 19.03
C ASP A 102 -22.38 -14.60 18.85
N LYS A 103 -21.39 -14.06 19.59
CA LYS A 103 -20.91 -12.66 19.59
C LYS A 103 -20.73 -12.05 18.19
N THR A 104 -20.38 -12.86 17.20
CA THR A 104 -20.30 -12.52 15.76
C THR A 104 -21.58 -11.85 15.23
N ILE A 105 -22.76 -12.26 15.72
CA ILE A 105 -24.05 -11.64 15.38
C ILE A 105 -24.15 -10.22 15.89
N VAL A 106 -23.81 -10.01 17.16
CA VAL A 106 -23.97 -8.71 17.82
C VAL A 106 -23.14 -7.68 17.07
N GLN A 107 -21.95 -8.04 16.62
CA GLN A 107 -21.07 -7.17 15.85
C GLN A 107 -21.61 -6.87 14.43
N LEU A 108 -22.10 -7.89 13.71
CA LEU A 108 -22.74 -7.75 12.40
C LEU A 108 -24.04 -6.93 12.42
N ILE A 109 -24.83 -7.04 13.49
CA ILE A 109 -26.07 -6.27 13.66
C ILE A 109 -25.78 -4.83 14.14
N SER A 110 -24.69 -4.63 14.89
CA SER A 110 -24.31 -3.32 15.43
C SER A 110 -23.66 -2.40 14.40
N SER A 111 -23.14 -2.93 13.28
CA SER A 111 -22.68 -2.10 12.15
C SER A 111 -23.87 -1.56 11.37
N GLN A 112 -24.54 -0.53 11.90
CA GLN A 112 -25.58 0.17 11.15
C GLN A 112 -24.95 0.94 10.00
N PRO A 113 -25.64 1.02 8.85
CA PRO A 113 -25.15 1.79 7.73
C PRO A 113 -25.06 3.28 8.10
N GLU A 114 -23.92 3.90 7.79
CA GLU A 114 -23.64 5.30 8.09
C GLU A 114 -23.13 6.01 6.84
N ILE A 115 -23.59 7.24 6.64
CA ILE A 115 -23.11 8.09 5.55
C ILE A 115 -21.84 8.81 6.03
N VAL A 116 -20.73 8.53 5.37
CA VAL A 116 -19.42 9.11 5.66
C VAL A 116 -18.97 9.97 4.48
N ILE A 117 -18.36 11.11 4.75
CA ILE A 117 -17.71 11.93 3.72
C ILE A 117 -16.20 11.74 3.83
N LEU A 118 -15.58 11.24 2.76
CA LEU A 118 -14.14 11.02 2.68
C LEU A 118 -13.49 12.01 1.72
N ASN A 119 -12.30 12.51 2.07
CA ASN A 119 -11.43 13.19 1.11
C ASN A 119 -10.80 12.17 0.15
N ALA A 120 -10.19 12.63 -0.94
CA ALA A 120 -9.40 11.74 -1.78
C ALA A 120 -8.11 11.31 -1.05
N TYR A 121 -7.71 10.06 -1.22
CA TYR A 121 -6.52 9.48 -0.60
C TYR A 121 -5.88 8.46 -1.54
N TYR A 122 -4.62 8.12 -1.28
CA TYR A 122 -4.01 6.93 -1.83
C TYR A 122 -4.08 5.79 -0.82
N ILE A 123 -4.21 4.56 -1.28
CA ILE A 123 -4.07 3.35 -0.46
C ILE A 123 -3.20 2.34 -1.20
N ASP A 124 -2.39 1.57 -0.48
CA ASP A 124 -1.54 0.53 -1.07
C ASP A 124 -2.41 -0.51 -1.82
N LYS A 125 -1.96 -0.89 -3.02
CA LYS A 125 -2.62 -1.90 -3.85
C LYS A 125 -2.73 -3.25 -3.14
N LYS A 126 -1.75 -3.57 -2.30
CA LYS A 126 -1.57 -4.83 -1.57
C LYS A 126 -1.06 -4.53 -0.15
N GLU A 127 -1.10 -5.52 0.71
CA GLU A 127 -0.51 -5.47 2.05
C GLU A 127 1.00 -5.29 1.99
N VAL A 128 1.57 -4.77 3.08
CA VAL A 128 3.02 -4.60 3.20
C VAL A 128 3.70 -5.96 3.19
N SER A 129 4.70 -6.11 2.31
CA SER A 129 5.45 -7.34 2.18
C SER A 129 6.50 -7.52 3.27
N ASN A 130 6.90 -8.76 3.52
CA ASN A 130 8.08 -9.06 4.34
C ASN A 130 9.32 -8.35 3.81
N SER A 131 9.49 -8.27 2.48
CA SER A 131 10.66 -7.61 1.89
C SER A 131 10.75 -6.13 2.25
N GLU A 132 9.63 -5.41 2.17
CA GLU A 132 9.58 -3.99 2.51
C GLU A 132 9.69 -3.77 4.02
N TYR A 133 9.06 -4.62 4.84
CA TYR A 133 9.17 -4.54 6.30
C TYR A 133 10.59 -4.81 6.79
N MET A 134 11.34 -5.68 6.10
CA MET A 134 12.76 -5.92 6.41
C MET A 134 13.62 -4.66 6.22
N GLU A 135 13.30 -3.78 5.27
CA GLU A 135 13.96 -2.49 5.13
C GLU A 135 13.73 -1.62 6.37
N PHE A 136 12.48 -1.56 6.86
CA PHE A 136 12.13 -0.84 8.09
C PHE A 136 12.91 -1.41 9.29
N LEU A 137 13.01 -2.73 9.41
CA LEU A 137 13.76 -3.36 10.50
C LEU A 137 15.25 -3.00 10.52
N GLN A 138 15.87 -2.79 9.36
CA GLN A 138 17.27 -2.35 9.29
C GLN A 138 17.46 -0.95 9.89
N ILE A 139 16.47 -0.08 9.72
CA ILE A 139 16.50 1.28 10.26
C ILE A 139 16.13 1.29 11.75
N VAL A 140 15.06 0.57 12.14
CA VAL A 140 14.51 0.62 13.51
C VAL A 140 15.47 0.03 14.57
N LYS A 141 16.31 -0.95 14.19
CA LYS A 141 17.31 -1.56 15.08
C LYS A 141 18.31 -0.56 15.66
N ASN A 142 18.61 0.51 14.93
CA ASN A 142 19.55 1.53 15.37
C ASN A 142 18.94 2.50 16.39
N LYS A 143 17.61 2.47 16.60
CA LYS A 143 16.84 3.30 17.54
C LYS A 143 17.30 4.77 17.58
N THR A 144 17.63 5.37 16.44
CA THR A 144 18.02 6.79 16.34
C THR A 144 16.86 7.71 16.73
N LYS A 145 17.16 8.97 17.10
CA LYS A 145 16.11 9.96 17.36
C LYS A 145 15.21 10.20 16.14
N GLU A 146 15.78 10.10 14.95
CA GLU A 146 15.05 10.24 13.68
C GLU A 146 14.01 9.13 13.52
N ILE A 147 14.35 7.86 13.74
CA ILE A 147 13.33 6.79 13.62
C ILE A 147 12.29 6.85 14.75
N GLN A 148 12.70 7.28 15.95
CA GLN A 148 11.79 7.42 17.10
C GLN A 148 10.66 8.43 16.86
N GLN A 149 10.85 9.43 15.98
CA GLN A 149 9.80 10.39 15.64
C GLN A 149 8.59 9.74 14.94
N HIS A 150 8.78 8.55 14.37
CA HIS A 150 7.73 7.80 13.67
C HIS A 150 6.94 6.87 14.61
N PHE A 151 7.39 6.68 15.85
CA PHE A 151 6.72 5.80 16.79
C PHE A 151 5.50 6.48 17.42
N HIS A 152 4.45 5.70 17.66
CA HIS A 152 3.28 6.22 18.32
C HIS A 152 3.62 6.62 19.78
N PRO A 153 3.12 7.75 20.31
CA PRO A 153 3.44 8.19 21.68
C PRO A 153 3.02 7.22 22.79
N GLN A 154 2.04 6.35 22.51
CA GLN A 154 1.57 5.32 23.44
C GLN A 154 2.30 3.97 23.29
N ALA A 155 3.23 3.84 22.34
CA ALA A 155 4.00 2.61 22.19
C ALA A 155 4.90 2.39 23.43
N PRO A 156 5.04 1.15 23.92
CA PRO A 156 5.97 0.84 25.01
C PRO A 156 7.40 1.30 24.68
N SER A 157 8.09 1.88 25.67
CA SER A 157 9.44 2.45 25.46
C SER A 157 10.48 1.41 25.03
N ASP A 158 10.30 0.17 25.45
CA ASP A 158 11.16 -0.98 25.15
C ASP A 158 10.63 -1.86 24.02
N LYS A 159 9.57 -1.43 23.31
CA LYS A 159 8.96 -2.19 22.22
C LYS A 159 10.00 -2.71 21.23
N ASP A 160 9.91 -4.01 20.95
CA ASP A 160 10.56 -4.67 19.83
C ASP A 160 9.60 -4.62 18.63
N TYR A 161 10.13 -4.17 17.49
CA TYR A 161 9.39 -4.06 16.22
C TYR A 161 9.59 -5.26 15.31
N THR A 162 10.32 -6.28 15.79
CA THR A 162 10.58 -7.54 15.09
C THR A 162 9.29 -8.37 15.01
N PRO A 163 8.80 -8.73 13.80
CA PRO A 163 7.61 -9.54 13.66
C PRO A 163 7.81 -10.93 14.28
N GLN A 164 6.79 -11.43 14.97
CA GLN A 164 6.86 -12.70 15.70
C GLN A 164 7.29 -13.89 14.82
N TYR A 165 6.94 -13.88 13.53
CA TYR A 165 7.15 -14.99 12.61
C TYR A 165 8.32 -14.78 11.63
N LEU A 166 9.19 -13.80 11.87
CA LEU A 166 10.29 -13.44 10.97
C LEU A 166 11.19 -14.61 10.56
N TYR A 167 11.44 -15.56 11.47
CA TYR A 167 12.32 -16.72 11.19
C TYR A 167 11.56 -17.99 10.81
N ASN A 168 10.24 -17.92 10.69
CA ASN A 168 9.43 -19.06 10.28
C ASN A 168 9.41 -19.20 8.75
N GLN A 169 10.04 -20.25 8.23
CA GLN A 169 10.15 -20.52 6.78
C GLN A 169 8.81 -20.60 6.04
N LYS A 170 7.70 -20.85 6.77
CA LYS A 170 6.35 -20.87 6.18
C LYS A 170 5.85 -19.46 5.82
N TYR A 171 6.29 -18.44 6.55
CA TYR A 171 5.68 -17.10 6.55
C TYR A 171 6.64 -15.96 6.23
N ASN A 172 7.93 -16.24 6.02
CA ASN A 172 8.95 -15.21 5.90
C ASN A 172 9.49 -14.98 4.48
N LYS A 173 8.78 -15.44 3.44
CA LYS A 173 9.23 -15.21 2.06
C LYS A 173 9.01 -13.73 1.67
N PRO A 174 9.86 -13.16 0.79
CA PRO A 174 9.81 -11.75 0.41
C PRO A 174 8.44 -11.25 -0.07
N ASP A 175 7.76 -12.04 -0.91
CA ASP A 175 6.47 -11.68 -1.53
C ASP A 175 5.26 -12.09 -0.69
N GLN A 176 5.45 -12.44 0.58
CA GLN A 176 4.33 -12.69 1.51
C GLN A 176 4.03 -11.43 2.32
N PRO A 177 2.78 -11.20 2.72
CA PRO A 177 2.46 -10.12 3.65
C PRO A 177 3.23 -10.32 4.95
N VAL A 178 3.71 -9.22 5.54
CA VAL A 178 4.25 -9.26 6.89
C VAL A 178 3.13 -9.58 7.88
N ILE A 179 3.38 -10.54 8.78
CA ILE A 179 2.44 -10.99 9.81
C ILE A 179 3.13 -11.13 11.17
N GLY A 180 2.35 -11.28 12.23
CA GLY A 180 2.88 -11.29 13.60
C GLY A 180 3.37 -9.91 14.02
N VAL A 181 2.71 -8.88 13.51
CA VAL A 181 2.91 -7.47 13.82
C VAL A 181 1.70 -6.94 14.59
N ASP A 182 1.96 -6.08 15.56
CA ASP A 182 0.90 -5.40 16.29
C ASP A 182 0.54 -4.06 15.63
N TRP A 183 -0.38 -3.31 16.24
CA TRP A 183 -0.82 -2.04 15.68
C TRP A 183 0.29 -0.98 15.70
N TYR A 184 1.13 -0.98 16.74
CA TYR A 184 2.24 -0.03 16.87
C TYR A 184 3.32 -0.29 15.81
N ASP A 185 3.57 -1.55 15.46
CA ASP A 185 4.42 -1.93 14.33
C ASP A 185 3.92 -1.34 13.02
N ALA A 186 2.64 -1.55 12.74
CA ALA A 186 1.99 -1.08 11.52
C ALA A 186 1.99 0.46 11.43
N TYR A 187 1.69 1.15 12.53
CA TYR A 187 1.74 2.60 12.62
C TYR A 187 3.15 3.15 12.34
N ALA A 188 4.16 2.60 13.03
CA ALA A 188 5.54 3.06 12.91
C ALA A 188 6.09 2.85 11.49
N TYR A 189 5.79 1.70 10.88
CA TYR A 189 6.16 1.43 9.50
C TYR A 189 5.53 2.43 8.53
N CYS A 190 4.21 2.62 8.59
CA CYS A 190 3.54 3.51 7.66
C CYS A 190 4.04 4.96 7.82
N SER A 191 4.22 5.42 9.06
CA SER A 191 4.80 6.73 9.35
C SER A 191 6.22 6.87 8.78
N TRP A 192 7.08 5.85 8.93
CA TRP A 192 8.45 5.84 8.39
C TRP A 192 8.47 5.91 6.85
N LYS A 193 7.55 5.22 6.18
CA LYS A 193 7.39 5.32 4.71
C LYS A 193 6.75 6.65 4.25
N GLY A 194 6.52 7.61 5.16
CA GLY A 194 5.85 8.88 4.84
C GLY A 194 4.36 8.72 4.54
N LYS A 195 3.75 7.63 5.00
CA LYS A 195 2.34 7.27 4.85
C LYS A 195 1.66 7.27 6.24
N ARG A 196 0.50 6.64 6.34
CA ARG A 196 -0.23 6.36 7.59
C ARG A 196 -1.02 5.06 7.45
N LEU A 197 -1.60 4.56 8.53
CA LEU A 197 -2.63 3.54 8.43
C LEU A 197 -3.91 4.14 7.78
N PRO A 198 -4.66 3.36 6.99
CA PRO A 198 -6.00 3.76 6.54
C PRO A 198 -6.94 3.86 7.74
N THR A 199 -7.92 4.77 7.66
CA THR A 199 -9.06 4.68 8.61
C THR A 199 -9.92 3.47 8.28
N ARG A 200 -10.78 3.08 9.22
CA ARG A 200 -11.82 2.07 8.97
C ARG A 200 -12.60 2.36 7.69
N GLU A 201 -13.09 3.59 7.55
CA GLU A 201 -13.99 4.00 6.48
C GLU A 201 -13.24 4.06 5.15
N GLU A 202 -11.98 4.49 5.15
CA GLU A 202 -11.12 4.47 3.96
C GLU A 202 -10.82 3.04 3.50
N TRP A 203 -10.56 2.13 4.43
CA TRP A 203 -10.34 0.72 4.13
C TRP A 203 -11.61 0.10 3.53
N GLU A 204 -12.77 0.33 4.17
CA GLU A 204 -14.06 -0.21 3.72
C GLU A 204 -14.46 0.34 2.34
N ASN A 205 -14.26 1.64 2.11
CA ASN A 205 -14.52 2.29 0.82
C ASN A 205 -13.62 1.74 -0.30
N ALA A 206 -12.33 1.54 -0.01
CA ALA A 206 -11.40 0.95 -0.95
C ALA A 206 -11.78 -0.50 -1.31
N ALA A 207 -12.29 -1.25 -0.33
CA ALA A 207 -12.72 -2.64 -0.50
C ALA A 207 -14.02 -2.74 -1.31
N LYS A 208 -15.07 -2.01 -0.92
CA LYS A 208 -16.40 -2.05 -1.56
C LYS A 208 -16.43 -1.53 -3.00
N GLY A 209 -15.48 -0.67 -3.35
CA GLY A 209 -15.40 -0.10 -4.69
C GLY A 209 -16.55 0.86 -5.03
N THR A 210 -16.71 1.17 -6.31
CA THR A 210 -17.64 2.18 -6.83
C THR A 210 -19.12 1.77 -6.72
N HIS A 211 -19.40 0.51 -6.42
CA HIS A 211 -20.75 -0.06 -6.42
C HIS A 211 -21.23 -0.46 -5.03
N ASN A 212 -20.49 -0.10 -3.97
CA ASN A 212 -20.82 -0.49 -2.59
C ASN A 212 -20.96 -2.02 -2.43
N ASN A 213 -20.07 -2.79 -3.09
CA ASN A 213 -20.21 -4.24 -3.20
C ASN A 213 -20.01 -4.94 -1.84
N PHE A 214 -20.61 -6.12 -1.70
CA PHE A 214 -20.45 -6.95 -0.50
C PHE A 214 -19.06 -7.63 -0.40
N TYR A 215 -18.52 -8.07 -1.53
CA TYR A 215 -17.12 -8.49 -1.68
C TYR A 215 -16.40 -7.53 -2.63
N PRO A 216 -15.05 -7.46 -2.64
CA PRO A 216 -14.34 -6.51 -3.49
C PRO A 216 -14.75 -6.60 -4.97
N TRP A 217 -14.93 -7.82 -5.47
CA TRP A 217 -15.31 -8.12 -6.85
C TRP A 217 -16.82 -8.12 -7.13
N GLY A 218 -17.70 -7.94 -6.13
CA GLY A 218 -19.16 -7.94 -6.35
C GLY A 218 -19.98 -8.57 -5.22
N ASN A 219 -21.26 -8.83 -5.48
CA ASN A 219 -22.21 -9.33 -4.48
C ASN A 219 -22.37 -10.86 -4.45
N LYS A 220 -21.59 -11.59 -5.26
CA LYS A 220 -21.64 -13.06 -5.32
C LYS A 220 -20.35 -13.65 -4.75
N TYR A 221 -20.52 -14.55 -3.80
CA TYR A 221 -19.40 -15.33 -3.25
C TYR A 221 -18.73 -16.15 -4.35
N ASN A 222 -17.40 -16.19 -4.34
CA ASN A 222 -16.61 -17.01 -5.23
C ASN A 222 -15.35 -17.49 -4.53
N GLU A 223 -15.34 -18.76 -4.10
CA GLU A 223 -14.23 -19.39 -3.38
C GLU A 223 -12.88 -19.31 -4.11
N LYS A 224 -12.86 -19.12 -5.44
CA LYS A 224 -11.61 -19.04 -6.21
C LYS A 224 -10.83 -17.77 -5.92
N TYR A 225 -11.50 -16.73 -5.43
CA TYR A 225 -10.89 -15.44 -5.16
C TYR A 225 -10.31 -15.35 -3.75
N PHE A 226 -10.80 -16.14 -2.80
CA PHE A 226 -10.30 -16.13 -1.42
C PHE A 226 -9.05 -16.99 -1.22
N GLN A 227 -7.99 -16.43 -0.60
CA GLN A 227 -6.92 -17.22 -0.02
C GLN A 227 -7.44 -18.07 1.16
N SER A 228 -6.91 -19.29 1.33
CA SER A 228 -7.21 -20.13 2.49
C SER A 228 -6.01 -21.02 2.86
N ASP A 229 -5.99 -21.54 4.09
CA ASP A 229 -4.95 -22.45 4.59
C ASP A 229 -4.73 -23.67 3.69
N GLU A 230 -5.80 -24.21 3.10
CA GLU A 230 -5.75 -25.33 2.16
C GLU A 230 -5.00 -24.99 0.86
N LYS A 231 -4.95 -23.69 0.51
CA LYS A 231 -4.24 -23.16 -0.66
C LYS A 231 -2.82 -22.68 -0.31
N GLY A 232 -2.41 -22.80 0.94
CA GLY A 232 -1.09 -22.43 1.43
C GLY A 232 -1.06 -21.14 2.24
N ALA A 233 0.15 -20.75 2.64
CA ALA A 233 0.39 -19.52 3.38
C ALA A 233 0.01 -18.27 2.54
N PRO A 234 -0.28 -17.14 3.19
CA PRO A 234 -0.52 -15.85 2.52
C PRO A 234 0.55 -15.49 1.50
N ASP A 235 0.17 -14.86 0.39
CA ASP A 235 1.07 -14.54 -0.73
C ASP A 235 0.54 -13.34 -1.54
N LEU A 236 1.34 -12.28 -1.65
CA LEU A 236 0.97 -11.05 -2.33
C LEU A 236 0.91 -11.21 -3.85
N ARG A 237 1.38 -12.31 -4.43
CA ARG A 237 1.16 -12.58 -5.85
C ARG A 237 -0.32 -12.86 -6.14
N GLY A 238 -1.08 -13.18 -5.08
CA GLY A 238 -2.51 -13.46 -5.12
C GLY A 238 -2.79 -14.82 -5.79
N LEU A 239 -4.01 -15.30 -5.63
CA LEU A 239 -4.46 -16.50 -6.33
C LEU A 239 -4.74 -16.24 -7.82
N ASN A 240 -5.23 -15.04 -8.12
CA ASN A 240 -5.59 -14.59 -9.45
C ASN A 240 -5.83 -13.07 -9.46
N ASN A 241 -5.87 -12.48 -10.65
CA ASN A 241 -6.05 -11.03 -10.81
C ASN A 241 -7.49 -10.53 -10.59
N ASN A 242 -8.45 -11.39 -10.22
CA ASN A 242 -9.85 -10.98 -9.99
C ASN A 242 -10.19 -10.76 -8.51
N ASP A 243 -9.28 -11.09 -7.58
CA ASP A 243 -9.42 -10.68 -6.17
C ASP A 243 -9.00 -9.21 -5.99
N GLN A 244 -9.79 -8.31 -6.56
CA GLN A 244 -9.59 -6.87 -6.43
C GLN A 244 -10.92 -6.13 -6.39
N SER A 245 -10.93 -4.98 -5.72
CA SER A 245 -12.02 -4.02 -5.82
C SER A 245 -12.07 -3.36 -7.19
N SER A 246 -13.16 -2.66 -7.51
CA SER A 246 -13.25 -1.87 -8.75
C SER A 246 -12.23 -0.72 -8.83
N TYR A 247 -11.57 -0.39 -7.72
CA TYR A 247 -10.47 0.57 -7.69
C TYR A 247 -9.10 -0.08 -7.97
N GLY A 248 -9.01 -1.42 -7.98
CA GLY A 248 -7.77 -2.15 -8.19
C GLY A 248 -6.96 -2.40 -6.91
N VAL A 249 -7.65 -2.47 -5.77
CA VAL A 249 -7.06 -2.83 -4.47
C VAL A 249 -7.30 -4.31 -4.23
N PHE A 250 -6.24 -5.08 -4.05
CA PHE A 250 -6.27 -6.54 -3.99
C PHE A 250 -6.40 -7.08 -2.58
N ASP A 251 -6.85 -8.34 -2.49
CA ASP A 251 -6.79 -9.18 -1.29
C ASP A 251 -7.56 -8.61 -0.08
N MET A 252 -8.46 -7.65 -0.31
CA MET A 252 -9.25 -6.96 0.74
C MET A 252 -10.26 -7.88 1.44
N ALA A 253 -10.44 -9.13 1.01
CA ALA A 253 -11.39 -10.06 1.61
C ALA A 253 -10.78 -11.45 1.84
N SER A 254 -9.48 -11.55 2.10
CA SER A 254 -8.83 -12.73 2.67
C SER A 254 -7.36 -12.40 2.95
N ASN A 255 -6.47 -13.37 2.76
CA ASN A 255 -5.03 -13.29 2.90
C ASN A 255 -4.62 -13.03 4.35
N VAL A 256 -4.65 -11.78 4.82
CA VAL A 256 -4.42 -11.41 6.22
C VAL A 256 -5.41 -10.35 6.66
N SER A 257 -5.74 -10.34 7.95
CA SER A 257 -6.54 -9.26 8.54
C SER A 257 -5.67 -8.03 8.71
N GLU A 258 -6.22 -6.85 8.44
CA GLU A 258 -5.42 -5.64 8.33
C GLU A 258 -5.72 -4.64 9.43
N TRP A 259 -4.67 -4.17 10.10
CA TRP A 259 -4.77 -3.06 11.03
C TRP A 259 -5.28 -1.78 10.35
N THR A 260 -6.23 -1.12 11.00
CA THR A 260 -6.72 0.21 10.64
C THR A 260 -6.49 1.19 11.78
N TYR A 261 -6.61 2.48 11.47
CA TYR A 261 -6.58 3.56 12.45
C TYR A 261 -7.99 4.03 12.75
N ASP A 262 -8.46 3.87 13.98
CA ASP A 262 -9.73 4.45 14.42
C ASP A 262 -9.48 5.57 15.45
N HIS A 263 -9.80 6.82 15.06
CA HIS A 263 -9.68 8.00 15.93
C HIS A 263 -10.66 7.99 17.10
N SER A 264 -11.78 7.26 16.98
CA SER A 264 -12.83 7.20 18.00
C SER A 264 -12.52 6.18 19.11
N MET A 265 -11.56 5.27 18.87
CA MET A 265 -11.20 4.21 19.80
C MET A 265 -9.92 4.54 20.57
N ASN A 266 -10.06 4.88 21.85
CA ASN A 266 -8.93 5.27 22.70
C ASN A 266 -7.95 4.11 22.98
N GLU A 267 -8.46 2.92 23.31
CA GLU A 267 -7.66 1.77 23.72
C GLU A 267 -7.71 0.62 22.72
N THR A 268 -8.86 0.43 22.06
CA THR A 268 -9.07 -0.63 21.09
C THR A 268 -8.69 -0.19 19.69
N GLN A 269 -8.39 -1.14 18.81
CA GLN A 269 -8.24 -0.90 17.37
C GLN A 269 -8.95 -1.99 16.59
N ALA A 270 -9.23 -1.71 15.32
CA ALA A 270 -9.99 -2.61 14.45
C ALA A 270 -9.11 -3.26 13.40
N ILE A 271 -9.34 -4.56 13.17
CA ILE A 271 -8.80 -5.29 12.01
C ILE A 271 -9.93 -5.69 11.05
N TYR A 272 -9.64 -5.64 9.76
CA TYR A 272 -10.59 -5.90 8.66
C TYR A 272 -10.09 -6.97 7.70
N GLY A 273 -10.96 -7.45 6.79
CA GLY A 273 -10.55 -8.29 5.65
C GLY A 273 -10.52 -9.79 5.90
N SER A 274 -10.69 -10.25 7.14
CA SER A 274 -10.58 -11.67 7.52
C SER A 274 -9.18 -12.23 7.30
N SER A 275 -8.99 -13.54 7.38
CA SER A 275 -7.67 -14.17 7.22
C SER A 275 -7.80 -15.52 6.52
N TYR A 276 -6.70 -15.99 5.93
CA TYR A 276 -6.59 -17.31 5.30
C TYR A 276 -6.99 -18.52 6.19
N LYS A 277 -7.14 -18.36 7.51
CA LYS A 277 -7.49 -19.45 8.43
C LYS A 277 -8.99 -19.61 8.71
N LYS A 278 -9.84 -18.72 8.21
CA LYS A 278 -11.26 -18.68 8.61
C LYS A 278 -12.16 -19.75 7.97
N GLY A 279 -11.64 -20.60 7.10
CA GLY A 279 -12.34 -21.78 6.60
C GLY A 279 -13.72 -21.47 6.01
N LYS A 280 -14.78 -22.19 6.41
CA LYS A 280 -16.14 -21.98 5.85
C LYS A 280 -16.74 -20.60 6.16
N LEU A 281 -16.15 -19.83 7.07
CA LEU A 281 -16.64 -18.50 7.41
C LEU A 281 -16.16 -17.41 6.43
N HIS A 282 -15.29 -17.70 5.45
CA HIS A 282 -14.94 -16.74 4.38
C HIS A 282 -16.17 -16.22 3.63
N GLU A 283 -17.23 -17.01 3.53
CA GLU A 283 -18.49 -16.56 2.93
C GLU A 283 -19.22 -15.51 3.80
N VAL A 284 -18.98 -15.50 5.11
CA VAL A 284 -19.56 -14.58 6.11
C VAL A 284 -18.68 -13.35 6.32
N TYR A 285 -17.36 -13.52 6.28
CA TYR A 285 -16.37 -12.48 6.49
C TYR A 285 -16.21 -11.63 5.22
N SER A 286 -17.12 -10.69 5.06
CA SER A 286 -17.10 -9.68 4.01
C SER A 286 -16.21 -8.49 4.36
N VAL A 287 -16.16 -7.51 3.46
CA VAL A 287 -15.46 -6.23 3.65
C VAL A 287 -15.98 -5.39 4.82
N THR A 288 -17.16 -5.73 5.37
CA THR A 288 -17.75 -5.00 6.52
C THR A 288 -17.51 -5.70 7.84
N PHE A 289 -16.90 -6.90 7.84
CA PHE A 289 -16.63 -7.61 9.08
C PHE A 289 -15.40 -7.04 9.77
N MET A 290 -15.66 -6.37 10.90
CA MET A 290 -14.65 -5.83 11.80
C MET A 290 -14.42 -6.77 12.98
N HIS A 291 -13.16 -7.04 13.32
CA HIS A 291 -12.82 -7.53 14.66
C HIS A 291 -12.27 -6.38 15.48
N VAL A 292 -12.90 -6.10 16.62
CA VAL A 292 -12.39 -5.13 17.59
C VAL A 292 -11.37 -5.86 18.45
N ILE A 293 -10.16 -5.34 18.46
CA ILE A 293 -9.06 -5.86 19.24
C ILE A 293 -8.86 -4.94 20.43
N GLU A 294 -8.95 -5.54 21.62
CA GLU A 294 -8.93 -4.81 22.89
C GLU A 294 -7.54 -4.24 23.24
N SER A 295 -6.48 -4.81 22.64
CA SER A 295 -5.10 -4.41 22.91
C SER A 295 -4.31 -4.13 21.64
N LYS A 296 -3.65 -2.97 21.58
CA LYS A 296 -2.82 -2.52 20.44
C LYS A 296 -1.52 -3.31 20.28
N ASP A 297 -1.12 -4.09 21.28
CA ASP A 297 0.03 -5.00 21.25
C ASP A 297 -0.34 -6.44 20.84
N TYR A 298 -1.61 -6.68 20.51
CA TYR A 298 -2.04 -7.96 19.95
C TYR A 298 -1.35 -8.22 18.62
N TYR A 299 -0.94 -9.46 18.39
CA TYR A 299 -0.45 -9.92 17.09
C TYR A 299 -0.90 -11.37 16.87
N SER A 300 -0.94 -11.78 15.61
CA SER A 300 -1.25 -13.15 15.22
C SER A 300 -0.56 -13.52 13.91
N ASP A 301 -0.53 -14.81 13.56
CA ASP A 301 -0.10 -15.23 12.22
C ASP A 301 -1.19 -15.07 11.16
N GLU A 302 -2.24 -14.29 11.46
CA GLU A 302 -3.36 -13.93 10.60
C GLU A 302 -3.45 -12.42 10.38
N THR A 303 -2.61 -11.61 11.05
CA THR A 303 -2.73 -10.14 11.06
C THR A 303 -1.53 -9.47 10.43
N GLY A 304 -1.78 -8.65 9.42
CA GLY A 304 -0.83 -7.74 8.75
C GLY A 304 -1.43 -6.34 8.64
N PHE A 305 -1.03 -5.59 7.61
CA PHE A 305 -1.54 -4.24 7.37
C PHE A 305 -1.18 -3.72 5.97
N ARG A 306 -1.84 -2.64 5.57
CA ARG A 306 -1.47 -1.82 4.40
C ARG A 306 -1.46 -0.34 4.78
N CYS A 307 -0.77 0.50 4.02
CA CYS A 307 -0.74 1.93 4.29
C CYS A 307 -1.65 2.73 3.36
N ALA A 308 -2.02 3.93 3.82
CA ALA A 308 -2.71 4.97 3.08
C ALA A 308 -1.91 6.28 3.14
N LEU A 309 -2.18 7.19 2.22
CA LEU A 309 -1.54 8.49 2.15
C LEU A 309 -2.60 9.57 1.87
N THR A 310 -2.62 10.60 2.70
CA THR A 310 -3.48 11.76 2.50
C THR A 310 -3.01 12.56 1.30
N ILE A 311 -3.94 12.97 0.43
CA ILE A 311 -3.65 13.91 -0.64
C ILE A 311 -3.77 15.31 -0.07
N ASN A 312 -2.64 15.94 0.20
CA ASN A 312 -2.60 17.37 0.49
C ASN A 312 -2.77 18.12 -0.83
N GLU A 313 -4.01 18.49 -1.16
CA GLU A 313 -4.23 19.48 -2.20
C GLU A 313 -3.54 20.77 -1.72
N LYS A 314 -2.42 21.14 -2.37
CA LYS A 314 -1.83 22.45 -2.17
C LYS A 314 -2.88 23.46 -2.64
N ASN A 315 -3.52 24.14 -1.69
CA ASN A 315 -4.28 25.37 -1.94
C ASN A 315 -3.38 26.45 -2.54
#